data_AF-A0A2C6MDI1-F1
#
_entry.id   AF-A0A2C6MDI1-F1
#
_cell.length_a   1.000
_cell.length_b   1.000
_cell.length_c   1.000
_cell.angle_alpha   90.00
_cell.angle_beta   90.00
_cell.angle_gamma   90.00
#
_symmetry.space_group_name_H-M   'P 1'
#
loop_
_entity.id
_entity.type
_entity.pdbx_description
1 polymer ?
#
loop_
_entity_poly.entity_id
_entity_poly.type
_entity_poly.pdbx_seq_one_letter_code
_entity_poly.pdbx_strand_id
1 'polypeptide(L)'
;MTGREMLWYHLQMIVIGPTIAQKDITPFLDFFIRNHEIRPTPSVIFSQVPTEKILTARSPLESITALGITKGLEAQNRSLSFAPQIQVYQFNQMMLSPGKVGYAPMIYRIKKGVHPWPW
;
A
#
# COMPACT_ATOMS: atom_id res chain seq x y z
N MET A 1 17.99 -5.60 27.73
CA MET A 1 17.06 -6.28 26.82
C MET A 1 16.91 -5.41 25.58
N THR A 2 17.75 -5.62 24.58
CA THR A 2 17.72 -4.85 23.32
C THR A 2 16.55 -5.37 22.48
N GLY A 3 15.37 -4.78 22.69
CA GLY A 3 14.25 -4.96 21.77
C GLY A 3 14.72 -4.52 20.40
N ARG A 4 14.62 -5.40 19.40
CA ARG A 4 14.96 -5.07 18.02
C ARG A 4 13.91 -4.10 17.52
N GLU A 5 14.18 -2.80 17.65
CA GLU A 5 13.31 -1.76 17.15
C GLU A 5 13.18 -1.91 15.63
N MET A 6 11.95 -1.77 15.13
CA MET A 6 11.70 -1.84 13.70
C MET A 6 12.35 -0.61 13.06
N LEU A 7 13.22 -0.84 12.08
CA LEU A 7 13.96 0.21 11.39
C LEU A 7 13.05 0.83 10.30
N TRP A 8 12.41 1.97 10.60
CA TRP A 8 11.39 2.57 9.75
C TRP A 8 11.90 3.49 8.64
N TYR A 9 13.18 3.89 8.68
CA TYR A 9 13.77 4.90 7.77
C TYR A 9 13.66 4.58 6.26
N HIS A 10 13.57 3.29 5.91
CA HIS A 10 13.54 2.83 4.51
C HIS A 10 12.21 2.19 4.11
N LEU A 11 11.14 2.47 4.85
CA LEU A 11 9.83 1.90 4.54
C LEU A 11 9.39 2.31 3.13
N GLN A 12 9.14 1.33 2.26
CA GLN A 12 8.80 1.55 0.85
C GLN A 12 7.29 1.60 0.63
N MET A 13 6.54 0.81 1.40
CA MET A 13 5.12 0.58 1.16
C MET A 13 4.40 0.14 2.43
N ILE A 14 3.15 0.57 2.58
CA ILE A 14 2.21 0.13 3.61
C ILE A 14 1.09 -0.65 2.92
N VAL A 15 0.88 -1.88 3.35
CA VAL A 15 -0.19 -2.76 2.83
C VAL A 15 -1.27 -2.92 3.89
N ILE A 16 -2.44 -2.34 3.63
CA ILE A 16 -3.58 -2.42 4.54
C ILE A 16 -4.42 -3.66 4.17
N GLY A 17 -4.49 -4.60 5.10
CA GLY A 17 -5.28 -5.81 4.94
C GLY A 17 -6.79 -5.56 5.04
N PRO A 18 -7.63 -6.50 4.58
CA PRO A 18 -9.08 -6.33 4.50
C PRO A 18 -9.74 -6.13 5.87
N THR A 19 -9.18 -6.73 6.93
CA THR A 19 -9.70 -6.61 8.30
C THR A 19 -9.51 -5.22 8.90
N ILE A 20 -8.43 -4.52 8.53
CA ILE A 20 -8.16 -3.15 8.95
C ILE A 20 -8.89 -2.17 8.04
N ALA A 21 -8.93 -2.42 6.74
CA ALA A 21 -9.60 -1.56 5.77
C ALA A 21 -11.11 -1.38 6.00
N GLN A 22 -11.77 -2.38 6.62
CA GLN A 22 -13.19 -2.32 6.97
C GLN A 22 -13.46 -1.62 8.32
N LYS A 23 -12.40 -1.29 9.07
CA LYS A 23 -12.46 -0.59 10.35
C LYS A 23 -12.02 0.86 10.16
N ASP A 24 -12.13 1.65 11.21
CA ASP A 24 -11.51 2.98 11.23
C ASP A 24 -10.00 2.85 11.13
N ILE A 25 -9.44 3.39 10.04
CA ILE A 25 -8.02 3.36 9.73
C ILE A 25 -7.28 4.56 10.33
N THR A 26 -8.00 5.55 10.84
CA THR A 26 -7.43 6.81 11.37
C THR A 26 -6.36 6.58 12.43
N PRO A 27 -6.54 5.67 13.42
CA PRO A 27 -5.50 5.41 14.42
C PRO A 27 -4.20 4.86 13.82
N PHE A 28 -4.28 4.10 12.73
CA PHE A 28 -3.12 3.58 12.02
C PHE A 28 -2.40 4.69 11.27
N LEU A 29 -3.14 5.58 10.61
CA LEU A 29 -2.56 6.75 9.93
C LEU A 29 -1.86 7.67 10.94
N ASP A 30 -2.50 7.94 12.07
CA ASP A 30 -1.93 8.77 13.14
C ASP A 30 -0.57 8.25 13.61
N PHE A 31 -0.39 6.94 13.73
CA PHE A 31 0.90 6.33 14.06
C PHE A 31 1.99 6.65 13.02
N PHE A 32 1.67 6.54 11.73
CA PHE A 32 2.63 6.77 10.64
C PHE A 32 2.99 8.25 10.46
N ILE A 33 2.08 9.17 10.81
CA ILE A 33 2.27 10.61 10.60
C ILE A 33 2.94 11.29 11.80
N ARG A 34 2.61 10.84 13.02
CA ARG A 34 3.16 11.43 14.25
C ARG A 34 4.60 11.01 14.52
N ASN A 35 5.04 9.87 13.98
CA ASN A 35 6.41 9.41 14.14
C ASN A 35 7.34 10.09 13.12
N HIS A 36 8.23 10.96 13.61
CA HIS A 36 9.19 11.70 12.79
C HIS A 36 10.27 10.84 12.11
N GLU A 37 10.43 9.58 12.51
CA GLU A 37 11.37 8.63 11.88
C GLU A 37 10.81 8.04 10.58
N ILE A 38 9.49 8.06 10.41
CA ILE A 38 8.81 7.49 9.25
C ILE A 38 8.72 8.59 8.19
N ARG A 39 9.36 8.36 7.05
CA ARG A 39 9.20 9.26 5.91
C ARG A 39 7.71 9.28 5.51
N PRO A 40 7.15 10.42 5.11
CA PRO A 40 5.76 10.50 4.64
C PRO A 40 5.53 9.86 3.25
N THR A 41 6.61 9.43 2.59
CA THR A 41 6.66 8.99 1.20
C THR A 41 6.30 7.54 0.86
N PRO A 42 6.18 6.58 1.81
CA PRO A 42 5.76 5.23 1.46
C PRO A 42 4.42 5.21 0.72
N SER A 43 4.29 4.33 -0.26
CA SER A 43 3.04 4.12 -0.98
C SER A 43 2.04 3.35 -0.10
N VAL A 44 0.77 3.74 -0.11
CA VAL A 44 -0.31 3.00 0.57
C VAL A 44 -1.06 2.16 -0.46
N ILE A 45 -1.28 0.88 -0.15
CA ILE A 45 -2.12 -0.01 -0.94
C ILE A 45 -3.08 -0.82 -0.05
N PHE A 46 -4.28 -1.09 -0.56
CA PHE A 46 -5.24 -2.00 0.06
C PHE A 46 -5.08 -3.40 -0.51
N SER A 47 -5.19 -4.42 0.34
CA SER A 47 -5.20 -5.82 -0.10
C SER A 47 -6.58 -6.44 0.07
N GLN A 48 -7.05 -7.17 -0.95
CA GLN A 48 -8.23 -8.04 -0.82
C GLN A 48 -7.90 -9.40 -0.17
N VAL A 49 -6.62 -9.74 -0.07
CA VAL A 49 -6.15 -11.00 0.50
C VAL A 49 -5.40 -10.73 1.80
N PRO A 50 -5.12 -11.75 2.64
CA PRO A 50 -4.25 -11.57 3.78
C PRO A 50 -2.92 -10.94 3.37
N THR A 51 -2.52 -9.87 4.05
CA THR A 51 -1.32 -9.07 3.73
C THR A 51 -0.06 -9.91 3.64
N GLU A 52 0.06 -10.95 4.47
CA GLU A 52 1.14 -11.93 4.42
C GLU A 52 1.36 -12.49 3.01
N LYS A 53 0.28 -12.86 2.31
CA LYS A 53 0.35 -13.43 0.95
C LYS A 53 0.86 -12.42 -0.07
N ILE A 54 0.66 -11.12 0.16
CA ILE A 54 1.22 -10.05 -0.67
C ILE A 54 2.71 -9.88 -0.35
N LEU A 55 3.07 -9.82 0.92
CA LEU A 55 4.45 -9.58 1.36
C LEU A 55 5.39 -10.74 1.03
N THR A 56 4.89 -11.98 1.03
CA THR A 56 5.66 -13.18 0.65
C THR A 56 5.59 -13.50 -0.84
N ALA A 57 4.86 -12.71 -1.64
CA ALA A 57 4.74 -12.96 -3.07
C ALA A 57 6.12 -12.79 -3.74
N ARG A 58 6.62 -13.83 -4.39
CA ARG A 58 7.88 -13.74 -5.13
C ARG A 58 7.62 -13.09 -6.48
N SER A 59 8.29 -11.96 -6.74
CA SER A 59 8.35 -11.38 -8.07
C SER A 59 9.45 -12.07 -8.87
N PRO A 60 9.21 -12.45 -10.14
CA PRO A 60 10.27 -12.99 -11.00
C PRO A 60 11.31 -11.92 -11.38
N LEU A 61 10.97 -10.63 -11.29
CA LEU A 61 11.80 -9.52 -11.74
C LEU A 61 12.56 -8.82 -10.60
N GLU A 62 12.02 -8.86 -9.38
CA GLU A 62 12.59 -8.13 -8.24
C GLU A 62 12.73 -9.06 -7.04
N SER A 63 13.92 -9.08 -6.45
CA SER A 63 14.22 -9.86 -5.25
C SER A 63 13.45 -9.39 -4.01
N ILE A 64 13.02 -8.11 -4.01
CA ILE A 64 12.24 -7.49 -2.94
C ILE A 64 10.83 -7.23 -3.45
N THR A 65 9.86 -7.94 -2.86
CA THR A 65 8.45 -7.88 -3.26
C THR A 65 7.88 -6.45 -3.24
N ALA A 66 8.20 -5.67 -2.21
CA ALA A 66 7.75 -4.28 -2.11
C ALA A 66 8.23 -3.42 -3.29
N LEU A 67 9.49 -3.58 -3.74
CA LEU A 67 10.02 -2.86 -4.90
C LEU A 67 9.33 -3.27 -6.19
N GLY A 68 9.07 -4.57 -6.37
CA GLY A 68 8.32 -5.08 -7.52
C GLY A 68 6.91 -4.50 -7.61
N ILE A 69 6.20 -4.43 -6.48
CA ILE A 69 4.87 -3.83 -6.44
C ILE A 69 4.94 -2.32 -6.67
N THR A 70 5.87 -1.60 -6.03
CA THR A 70 6.01 -0.14 -6.23
C THR A 70 6.35 0.20 -7.67
N LYS A 71 7.32 -0.48 -8.29
CA LYS A 71 7.66 -0.28 -9.72
C LYS A 71 6.49 -0.63 -10.65
N GLY A 72 5.76 -1.70 -10.35
CA GLY A 72 4.56 -2.08 -11.09
C GLY A 72 3.44 -1.05 -10.96
N LEU A 73 3.30 -0.41 -9.80
CA LEU A 73 2.36 0.67 -9.56
C LEU A 73 2.78 1.95 -10.31
N GLU A 74 4.05 2.31 -10.26
CA GLU A 74 4.63 3.43 -11.02
C GLU A 74 4.41 3.26 -12.53
N ALA A 75 4.67 2.06 -13.06
CA ALA A 75 4.45 1.75 -14.47
C ALA A 75 2.97 1.89 -14.85
N GLN A 76 2.05 1.34 -14.05
CA GLN A 76 0.61 1.45 -14.30
C GLN A 76 0.11 2.89 -14.19
N ASN A 77 0.63 3.66 -13.22
CA ASN A 77 0.29 5.07 -13.04
C ASN A 77 0.73 5.89 -14.28
N ARG A 78 1.94 5.66 -14.79
CA ARG A 78 2.47 6.37 -15.97
C ARG A 78 1.78 5.97 -17.27
N SER A 79 1.45 4.69 -17.43
CA SER A 79 0.99 4.15 -18.72
C SER A 79 -0.52 4.09 -18.87
N LEU A 80 -1.28 3.93 -17.79
CA LEU A 80 -2.72 3.61 -17.87
C LEU A 80 -3.60 4.48 -16.98
N SER A 81 -3.03 5.33 -16.10
CA SER A 81 -3.74 6.11 -15.06
C SER A 81 -4.72 5.27 -14.20
N PHE A 82 -4.61 3.94 -14.25
CA PHE A 82 -5.62 3.01 -13.73
C PHE A 82 -5.45 2.78 -12.23
N ALA A 83 -4.23 2.94 -11.75
CA ALA A 83 -3.85 2.75 -10.35
C ALA A 83 -2.92 3.90 -9.92
N PRO A 84 -3.47 5.03 -9.44
CA PRO A 84 -2.66 6.17 -9.03
C PRO A 84 -1.80 5.81 -7.83
N GLN A 85 -0.51 6.09 -7.89
CA GLN A 85 0.36 5.89 -6.73
C GLN A 85 0.04 6.94 -5.66
N ILE A 86 -0.51 6.49 -4.54
CA ILE A 86 -0.86 7.34 -3.40
C ILE A 86 0.13 7.09 -2.26
N GLN A 87 0.78 8.15 -1.79
CA GLN A 87 1.67 8.13 -0.63
C GLN A 87 0.88 8.37 0.66
N VAL A 88 1.45 7.96 1.81
CA VAL A 88 0.80 8.10 3.13
C VAL A 88 0.33 9.52 3.40
N TYR A 89 1.17 10.53 3.13
CA TYR A 89 0.77 11.92 3.38
C TYR A 89 -0.39 12.38 2.49
N GLN A 90 -0.42 11.95 1.23
CA GLN A 90 -1.49 12.29 0.30
C GLN A 90 -2.79 11.65 0.75
N PHE A 91 -2.72 10.39 1.16
CA PHE A 91 -3.85 9.66 1.72
C PHE A 91 -4.39 10.36 2.97
N ASN A 92 -3.51 10.77 3.89
CA ASN A 92 -3.89 11.53 5.06
C ASN A 92 -4.56 12.88 4.69
N GLN A 93 -3.97 13.63 3.77
CA GLN A 93 -4.54 14.89 3.30
C GLN A 93 -5.94 14.70 2.71
N MET A 94 -6.16 13.62 1.96
CA MET A 94 -7.48 13.29 1.43
C MET A 94 -8.48 12.95 2.53
N MET A 95 -8.07 12.19 3.54
CA MET A 95 -8.92 11.82 4.69
C MET A 95 -9.29 13.01 5.58
N LEU A 96 -8.39 13.99 5.74
CA LEU A 96 -8.61 15.18 6.56
C LEU A 96 -9.37 16.30 5.83
N SER A 97 -9.40 16.27 4.49
CA SER A 97 -10.02 17.32 3.69
C SER A 97 -11.56 17.23 3.75
N PRO A 98 -12.27 18.28 4.20
CA PRO A 98 -13.73 18.29 4.20
C PRO A 98 -14.29 18.04 2.79
N GLY A 99 -15.23 17.10 2.67
CA GLY A 99 -15.89 16.78 1.40
C GLY A 99 -15.05 15.94 0.43
N LYS A 100 -13.88 15.43 0.83
CA LYS A 100 -13.10 14.47 0.05
C LYS A 100 -13.16 13.08 0.65
N VAL A 101 -13.02 12.08 -0.21
CA VAL A 101 -12.91 10.68 0.18
C VAL A 101 -11.47 10.24 -0.09
N GLY A 102 -10.81 9.66 0.92
CA GLY A 102 -9.51 9.04 0.76
C GLY A 102 -9.63 7.76 -0.06
N TYR A 103 -8.80 7.63 -1.09
CA TYR A 103 -8.69 6.41 -1.89
C TYR A 103 -7.23 6.01 -2.07
N ALA A 104 -6.99 4.73 -2.30
CA ALA A 104 -5.67 4.21 -2.65
C ALA A 104 -5.83 2.96 -3.54
N PRO A 105 -4.77 2.56 -4.28
CA PRO A 105 -4.79 1.37 -5.11
C PRO A 105 -5.10 0.11 -4.33
N MET A 106 -5.77 -0.83 -4.98
CA MET A 106 -6.08 -2.13 -4.41
C MET A 106 -5.33 -3.24 -5.17
N ILE A 107 -4.71 -4.14 -4.42
CA ILE A 107 -4.06 -5.34 -4.94
C ILE A 107 -4.91 -6.58 -4.65
N TYR A 108 -5.08 -7.41 -5.66
CA TYR A 108 -5.77 -8.69 -5.58
C TYR A 108 -4.99 -9.75 -6.34
N ARG A 109 -5.20 -11.02 -5.98
CA ARG A 109 -4.52 -12.13 -6.62
C ARG A 109 -5.39 -12.70 -7.73
N ILE A 110 -4.92 -12.56 -8.97
CA ILE A 110 -5.53 -13.25 -10.11
C ILE A 110 -5.03 -14.70 -10.13
N LYS A 111 -5.94 -15.68 -10.18
CA LYS A 111 -5.57 -17.06 -10.49
C LYS A 111 -5.27 -17.15 -11.99
N LYS A 112 -4.12 -17.73 -12.37
CA LYS A 112 -3.79 -18.01 -13.78
C LYS A 112 -4.96 -18.75 -14.43
N GLY A 113 -5.51 -18.20 -15.52
CA GLY A 113 -6.61 -18.79 -16.29
C GLY A 113 -7.98 -18.13 -16.15
N VAL A 114 -8.15 -17.10 -15.31
CA VAL A 114 -9.40 -16.33 -15.21
C VAL A 114 -9.13 -14.88 -15.58
N HIS A 115 -9.66 -14.44 -16.72
CA HIS A 115 -9.67 -13.02 -17.08
C HIS A 115 -10.59 -12.28 -16.08
N PRO A 116 -10.16 -11.16 -15.48
CA PRO A 116 -10.90 -10.52 -14.39
C PRO A 116 -12.16 -9.74 -14.84
N TRP A 117 -12.46 -9.64 -16.14
CA TRP A 117 -13.63 -8.94 -16.67
C TRP A 117 -14.50 -9.84 -17.55
N PRO A 118 -15.82 -9.60 -17.63
CA PRO A 118 -16.72 -10.35 -18.50
C PRO A 118 -16.72 -9.71 -19.90
N TRP A 119 -15.73 -10.03 -20.74
CA TRP A 119 -15.82 -9.88 -22.20
C TRP A 119 -15.16 -11.08 -22.86
#